data_AF-A0A9R1W4B6-F1
#
_entry.id   AF-A0A9R1W4B6-F1
#
_cell.length_a   1.000
_cell.length_b   1.000
_cell.length_c   1.000
_cell.angle_alpha   90.00
_cell.angle_beta   90.00
_cell.angle_gamma   90.00
#
_symmetry.space_group_name_H-M   'P 1'
#
loop_
_entity.id
_entity.type
_entity.pdbx_description
1 polymer ?
#
loop_
_entity_poly.entity_id
_entity_poly.type
_entity_poly.pdbx_seq_one_letter_code
_entity_poly.pdbx_strand_id
1 'polypeptide(L)'
;MEVSHRSYVLYSLIMVVVLTKTGKSYLTENFYAKTCPMVETLVKKEVDKKVNQEFAVIADTLRLFFHDCFVEGCDASIMIESKKGDVEKNASDNLSLDDDGIDLVMKAKKAVESVCPGVVSCADILVIATRDCVARVKN
;
A
#
# COMPACT_ATOMS: atom_id res chain seq x y z
N MET A 1 -26.86 12.51 45.82
CA MET A 1 -26.74 11.87 44.49
C MET A 1 -25.78 12.60 43.54
N GLU A 2 -25.39 13.85 43.79
CA GLU A 2 -24.49 14.63 42.91
C GLU A 2 -23.03 14.15 42.90
N VAL A 3 -22.53 13.62 44.02
CA VAL A 3 -21.13 13.15 44.15
C VAL A 3 -20.87 11.93 43.27
N SER A 4 -21.85 11.03 43.16
CA SER A 4 -21.76 9.83 42.33
C SER A 4 -21.66 10.19 40.84
N HIS A 5 -22.46 11.15 40.38
CA HIS A 5 -22.46 11.61 39.00
C HIS A 5 -21.15 12.31 38.61
N ARG A 6 -20.58 13.15 39.50
CA ARG A 6 -19.25 13.76 39.27
C ARG A 6 -18.15 12.71 39.16
N SER A 7 -18.17 11.68 40.02
CA SER A 7 -17.19 10.60 39.97
C SER A 7 -17.31 9.78 38.68
N TYR A 8 -18.53 9.42 38.24
CA TYR A 8 -18.72 8.71 36.96
C TYR A 8 -18.27 9.53 35.74
N VAL A 9 -18.52 10.84 35.73
CA VAL A 9 -18.05 11.74 34.67
C VAL A 9 -16.52 11.84 34.66
N LEU A 10 -15.87 11.85 35.83
CA LEU A 10 -14.41 11.81 35.92
C LEU A 10 -13.84 10.47 35.43
N TYR A 11 -14.44 9.34 35.83
CA TYR A 11 -14.01 8.02 35.36
C TYR A 11 -14.20 7.85 33.85
N SER A 12 -15.30 8.36 33.29
CA SER A 12 -15.52 8.31 31.83
C SER A 12 -14.52 9.20 31.07
N LEU A 13 -14.22 10.40 31.57
CA LEU A 13 -13.19 11.28 31.01
C LEU A 13 -11.79 10.63 31.03
N ILE A 14 -11.42 10.00 32.15
CA ILE A 14 -10.14 9.30 32.28
C ILE A 14 -10.07 8.11 31.29
N MET A 15 -11.14 7.33 31.16
CA MET A 15 -11.19 6.22 30.19
C MET A 15 -11.07 6.70 28.73
N VAL A 16 -11.70 7.82 28.37
CA VAL A 16 -11.59 8.41 27.02
C VAL A 16 -10.14 8.86 26.74
N VAL A 17 -9.46 9.49 27.70
CA VAL A 17 -8.06 9.92 27.54
C VAL A 17 -7.11 8.72 27.40
N VAL A 18 -7.32 7.64 28.18
CA VAL A 18 -6.50 6.42 28.09
C VAL A 18 -6.68 5.69 26.75
N LEU A 19 -7.86 5.83 26.11
CA LEU A 19 -8.13 5.25 24.79
C LEU A 19 -7.56 6.08 23.63
N THR A 20 -7.10 7.32 23.87
CA THR A 20 -6.42 8.12 22.84
C THR A 20 -4.97 7.66 22.67
N LYS A 21 -4.76 6.58 21.90
CA LYS A 21 -3.42 6.28 21.37
C LYS A 21 -3.05 7.36 20.35
N THR A 22 -2.03 8.16 20.66
CA THR A 22 -1.39 9.01 19.64
C THR A 22 -0.66 8.09 18.66
N GLY A 23 -1.20 7.94 17.45
CA GLY A 23 -0.49 7.26 16.37
C GLY A 23 0.72 8.09 15.97
N LYS A 24 1.93 7.52 16.03
CA LYS A 24 3.11 8.12 15.41
C LYS A 24 3.04 7.79 13.92
N SER A 25 2.81 8.79 13.07
CA SER A 25 2.98 8.63 11.62
C SER A 25 4.47 8.66 11.31
N TYR A 26 5.00 7.56 10.76
CA TYR A 26 6.40 7.44 10.32
C TYR A 26 6.56 7.64 8.81
N LEU A 27 5.47 7.91 8.09
CA LEU A 27 5.45 8.10 6.64
C LEU A 27 5.62 9.57 6.27
N THR A 28 6.36 9.82 5.18
CA THR A 28 6.57 11.16 4.61
C THR A 28 6.56 11.08 3.10
N GLU A 29 5.92 12.02 2.40
CA GLU A 29 5.79 12.03 0.93
C GLU A 29 7.13 11.97 0.17
N ASN A 30 8.21 12.49 0.77
CA ASN A 30 9.54 12.57 0.16
C ASN A 30 10.58 11.65 0.83
N PHE A 31 10.14 10.53 1.39
CA PHE A 31 11.01 9.60 2.12
C PHE A 31 12.27 9.20 1.33
N TYR A 32 12.13 8.98 0.02
CA TYR A 32 13.21 8.55 -0.87
C TYR A 32 13.98 9.69 -1.55
N ALA A 33 13.69 10.97 -1.26
CA ALA A 33 14.26 12.10 -2.01
C ALA A 33 15.80 12.18 -1.98
N LYS A 34 16.45 11.57 -0.98
CA LYS A 34 17.92 11.49 -0.88
C LYS A 34 18.50 10.16 -1.33
N THR A 35 17.77 9.06 -1.13
CA THR A 35 18.27 7.68 -1.31
C THR A 35 17.91 7.09 -2.66
N CYS A 36 16.74 7.43 -3.21
CA CYS A 36 16.35 7.08 -4.57
C CYS A 36 15.52 8.21 -5.21
N PRO A 37 16.16 9.32 -5.63
CA PRO A 37 15.46 10.50 -6.17
C PRO A 37 14.64 10.22 -7.44
N MET A 38 14.96 9.14 -8.15
CA MET A 38 14.29 8.75 -9.40
C MET A 38 13.08 7.82 -9.20
N VAL A 39 12.76 7.39 -7.96
CA VAL A 39 11.73 6.37 -7.71
C VAL A 39 10.39 6.72 -8.37
N GLU A 40 9.91 7.95 -8.18
CA GLU A 40 8.64 8.42 -8.73
C GLU A 40 8.62 8.37 -10.26
N THR A 41 9.74 8.76 -10.89
CA THR A 41 9.84 8.76 -12.36
C THR A 41 9.93 7.34 -12.93
N LEU A 42 10.64 6.44 -12.24
CA LEU A 42 10.82 5.06 -12.68
C LEU A 42 9.51 4.27 -12.58
N VAL A 43 8.78 4.40 -11.47
CA VAL A 43 7.48 3.75 -11.30
C VAL A 43 6.48 4.31 -12.31
N LYS A 44 6.37 5.64 -12.42
CA LYS A 44 5.49 6.29 -13.39
C LYS A 44 5.72 5.80 -14.83
N LYS A 45 6.97 5.62 -15.23
CA LYS A 45 7.31 5.14 -16.58
C LYS A 45 6.76 3.75 -16.86
N GLU A 46 6.88 2.81 -15.91
CA GLU A 46 6.34 1.46 -16.09
C GLU A 46 4.81 1.45 -16.02
N VAL A 47 4.21 2.29 -15.17
CA VAL A 47 2.76 2.52 -15.14
C VAL A 47 2.25 3.04 -16.48
N ASP A 48 2.82 4.12 -17.00
CA ASP A 48 2.42 4.71 -18.28
C ASP A 48 2.52 3.68 -19.42
N LYS A 49 3.60 2.88 -19.42
CA LYS A 49 3.79 1.82 -20.40
C LYS A 49 2.73 0.73 -20.29
N LYS A 50 2.45 0.20 -19.09
CA LYS A 50 1.49 -0.89 -18.90
C LYS A 50 0.06 -0.43 -19.14
N VAL A 51 -0.33 0.74 -18.64
CA VAL A 51 -1.68 1.32 -18.87
C VAL A 51 -1.96 1.56 -20.35
N ASN A 52 -0.94 1.93 -21.14
CA ASN A 52 -1.10 2.08 -22.59
C ASN A 52 -1.19 0.73 -23.33
N GLN A 53 -0.77 -0.37 -22.70
CA GLN A 53 -0.89 -1.73 -23.24
C GLN A 53 -2.21 -2.37 -22.86
N GLU A 54 -2.59 -2.24 -21.58
CA GLU A 54 -3.79 -2.80 -20.99
C GLU A 54 -4.39 -1.76 -20.03
N PHE A 55 -5.55 -1.22 -20.37
CA PHE A 55 -6.17 -0.17 -19.56
C PHE A 55 -6.82 -0.76 -18.29
N ALA A 56 -7.23 -2.02 -18.31
CA ALA A 56 -7.83 -2.71 -17.17
C ALA A 56 -6.87 -2.79 -15.96
N VAL A 57 -5.56 -2.77 -16.20
CA VAL A 57 -4.52 -2.81 -15.15
C VAL A 57 -4.68 -1.73 -14.08
N ILE A 58 -5.34 -0.61 -14.40
CA ILE A 58 -5.66 0.44 -13.42
C ILE A 58 -6.53 -0.14 -12.29
N ALA A 59 -7.61 -0.85 -12.66
CA ALA A 59 -8.51 -1.46 -11.70
C ALA A 59 -7.83 -2.61 -10.96
N ASP A 60 -7.01 -3.41 -11.66
CA ASP A 60 -6.29 -4.55 -11.07
C ASP A 60 -5.29 -4.09 -10.02
N THR A 61 -4.50 -3.05 -10.32
CA THR A 61 -3.50 -2.50 -9.40
C THR A 61 -4.18 -1.84 -8.19
N LEU A 62 -5.28 -1.12 -8.40
CA LEU A 62 -6.06 -0.53 -7.31
C LEU A 62 -6.63 -1.59 -6.38
N ARG A 63 -7.16 -2.68 -6.93
CA ARG A 63 -7.68 -3.81 -6.16
C ARG A 63 -6.54 -4.52 -5.42
N LEU A 64 -5.41 -4.77 -6.06
CA LEU A 64 -4.23 -5.36 -5.43
C LEU A 64 -3.76 -4.56 -4.21
N PHE A 65 -3.68 -3.22 -4.35
CA PHE A 65 -3.36 -2.33 -3.22
C PHE A 65 -4.39 -2.40 -2.10
N PHE A 66 -5.68 -2.45 -2.43
CA PHE A 66 -6.72 -2.63 -1.43
C PHE A 66 -6.54 -3.94 -0.67
N HIS A 67 -6.33 -5.07 -1.36
CA HIS A 67 -6.19 -6.36 -0.71
C HIS A 67 -4.95 -6.42 0.20
N ASP A 68 -3.80 -5.90 -0.25
CA ASP A 68 -2.59 -5.77 0.58
C ASP A 68 -2.88 -4.99 1.86
N CYS A 69 -3.44 -3.79 1.74
CA CYS A 69 -3.67 -2.93 2.90
C CYS A 69 -4.76 -3.44 3.86
N PHE A 70 -5.69 -4.28 3.39
CA PHE A 70 -6.82 -4.74 4.20
C PHE A 70 -6.45 -5.94 5.08
N VAL A 71 -5.47 -6.74 4.66
CA VAL A 71 -4.98 -7.90 5.39
C VAL A 71 -3.67 -7.53 6.08
N GLU A 72 -3.70 -7.39 7.41
CA GLU A 72 -2.51 -7.11 8.25
C GLU A 72 -1.73 -5.80 7.96
N GLY A 73 -2.07 -5.07 6.90
CA GLY A 73 -1.59 -3.72 6.59
C GLY A 73 -0.82 -3.66 5.27
N CYS A 74 -0.48 -2.45 4.82
CA CYS A 74 0.20 -2.24 3.55
C CYS A 74 1.69 -2.65 3.62
N ASP A 75 1.98 -3.94 3.51
CA ASP A 75 3.32 -4.51 3.71
C ASP A 75 3.83 -5.35 2.52
N ALA A 76 3.08 -5.39 1.41
CA ALA A 76 3.34 -6.19 0.22
C ALA A 76 3.34 -7.71 0.47
N SER A 77 2.71 -8.20 1.54
CA SER A 77 2.57 -9.64 1.81
C SER A 77 1.79 -10.36 0.70
N ILE A 78 0.86 -9.68 0.03
CA ILE A 78 0.12 -10.22 -1.12
C ILE A 78 1.03 -10.52 -2.34
N MET A 79 2.22 -9.93 -2.39
CA MET A 79 3.17 -10.11 -3.49
C MET A 79 4.05 -11.36 -3.32
N ILE A 80 3.93 -12.08 -2.20
CA ILE A 80 4.79 -13.22 -1.86
C ILE A 80 4.29 -14.50 -2.53
N GLU A 81 5.21 -15.25 -3.14
CA GLU A 81 4.96 -16.58 -3.71
C GLU A 81 5.60 -17.69 -2.85
N SER A 82 4.86 -18.77 -2.61
CA SER A 82 5.33 -19.95 -1.87
C SER A 82 5.06 -21.23 -2.66
N LYS A 83 6.02 -22.15 -2.64
CA LYS A 83 5.88 -23.50 -3.22
C LYS A 83 4.84 -24.36 -2.48
N LYS A 84 4.57 -24.07 -1.21
CA LYS A 84 3.57 -24.79 -0.41
C LYS A 84 2.16 -24.25 -0.62
N GLY A 85 2.03 -23.06 -1.22
CA GLY A 85 0.76 -22.39 -1.44
C GLY A 85 0.18 -21.69 -0.20
N ASP A 86 0.93 -21.64 0.90
CA ASP A 86 0.55 -21.07 2.20
C ASP A 86 0.78 -19.55 2.29
N VAL A 87 0.41 -18.82 1.24
CA VAL A 87 0.59 -17.37 1.13
C VAL A 87 -0.72 -16.67 0.78
N GLU A 88 -0.82 -15.40 1.14
CA GLU A 88 -2.00 -14.58 0.92
C GLU A 88 -2.45 -14.57 -0.54
N LYS A 89 -1.50 -14.50 -1.50
CA LYS A 89 -1.80 -14.52 -2.95
C LYS A 89 -2.72 -15.68 -3.36
N ASN A 90 -2.63 -16.83 -2.67
CA ASN A 90 -3.40 -18.04 -2.99
C ASN A 90 -4.67 -18.21 -2.15
N ALA A 91 -5.03 -17.22 -1.31
CA ALA A 91 -6.30 -17.23 -0.59
C ALA A 91 -7.48 -17.22 -1.57
N SER A 92 -8.62 -17.83 -1.19
CA SER A 92 -9.80 -17.94 -2.05
C SER A 92 -10.26 -16.60 -2.65
N ASP A 93 -10.17 -15.54 -1.85
CA ASP A 93 -10.62 -14.20 -2.22
C ASP A 93 -9.66 -13.51 -3.19
N ASN A 94 -8.41 -13.98 -3.25
CA ASN A 94 -7.32 -13.44 -4.04
C ASN A 94 -7.11 -14.17 -5.37
N LEU A 95 -7.70 -15.36 -5.56
CA LEU A 95 -7.64 -16.12 -6.82
C LEU A 95 -8.23 -15.37 -8.04
N SER A 96 -9.02 -14.32 -7.77
CA SER A 96 -9.64 -13.47 -8.80
C SER A 96 -8.89 -12.15 -9.00
N LEU A 97 -7.74 -11.95 -8.36
CA LEU A 97 -6.84 -10.85 -8.68
C LEU A 97 -6.18 -11.13 -10.02
N ASP A 98 -6.17 -10.12 -10.88
CA ASP A 98 -5.48 -10.21 -12.15
C ASP A 98 -3.97 -10.12 -11.95
N ASP A 99 -3.24 -11.01 -12.62
CA ASP A 99 -1.78 -11.05 -12.58
C ASP A 99 -1.15 -9.77 -13.19
N ASP A 100 -1.90 -9.01 -14.01
CA ASP A 100 -1.41 -7.78 -14.62
C ASP A 100 -1.05 -6.68 -13.60
N GLY A 101 -1.78 -6.59 -12.48
CA GLY A 101 -1.45 -5.68 -11.39
C GLY A 101 -0.14 -6.09 -10.69
N ILE A 102 0.06 -7.40 -10.47
CA ILE A 102 1.28 -7.96 -9.89
C ILE A 102 2.47 -7.74 -10.83
N ASP A 103 2.30 -8.04 -12.12
CA ASP A 103 3.31 -7.86 -13.17
C ASP A 103 3.76 -6.40 -13.27
N LEU A 104 2.82 -5.44 -13.20
CA LEU A 104 3.15 -4.01 -13.18
C LEU A 104 4.06 -3.66 -12.00
N VAL A 105 3.69 -4.02 -10.78
CA VAL A 105 4.47 -3.73 -9.56
C VAL A 105 5.84 -4.40 -9.62
N MET A 106 5.91 -5.63 -10.12
CA MET A 106 7.18 -6.36 -10.29
C MET A 106 8.10 -5.71 -11.33
N LYS A 107 7.56 -5.22 -12.45
CA LYS A 107 8.31 -4.47 -13.46
C LYS A 107 8.81 -3.13 -12.91
N ALA A 108 7.97 -2.41 -12.19
CA ALA A 108 8.35 -1.18 -11.51
C ALA A 108 9.46 -1.43 -10.47
N LYS A 109 9.32 -2.48 -9.64
CA LYS A 109 10.36 -2.91 -8.68
C LYS A 109 11.67 -3.22 -9.39
N LYS A 110 11.63 -3.96 -10.49
CA LYS A 110 12.84 -4.27 -11.27
C LYS A 110 13.51 -3.02 -11.82
N ALA A 111 12.73 -2.06 -12.33
CA ALA A 111 13.25 -0.79 -12.82
C ALA A 111 13.90 0.02 -11.69
N VAL A 112 13.27 0.08 -10.53
CA VAL A 112 13.79 0.79 -9.34
C VAL A 112 15.06 0.12 -8.82
N GLU A 113 15.09 -1.20 -8.68
CA GLU A 113 16.28 -1.95 -8.23
C GLU A 113 17.49 -1.80 -9.16
N SER A 114 17.26 -1.56 -10.45
CA SER A 114 18.35 -1.29 -11.40
C SER A 114 19.06 0.05 -11.15
N VAL A 115 18.44 0.96 -10.39
CA VAL A 115 18.94 2.31 -10.09
C VAL A 115 19.31 2.46 -8.61
N CYS A 116 18.48 1.95 -7.70
CA CYS A 116 18.66 2.07 -6.25
C CYS A 116 18.41 0.71 -5.56
N PRO A 117 19.40 -0.20 -5.62
CA PRO A 117 19.24 -1.58 -5.15
C PRO A 117 19.01 -1.65 -3.64
N GLY A 118 17.98 -2.39 -3.22
CA GLY A 118 17.65 -2.63 -1.82
C GLY A 118 17.15 -1.40 -1.05
N VAL A 119 16.79 -0.31 -1.73
CA VAL A 119 16.38 0.94 -1.08
C VAL A 119 14.87 1.04 -0.91
N VAL A 120 14.11 0.84 -1.98
CA VAL A 120 12.66 1.12 -2.01
C VAL A 120 11.88 -0.16 -1.71
N SER A 121 10.95 -0.11 -0.75
CA SER A 121 10.13 -1.26 -0.39
C SER A 121 9.14 -1.65 -1.50
N CYS A 122 8.71 -2.93 -1.55
CA CYS A 122 7.66 -3.35 -2.49
C CYS A 122 6.31 -2.69 -2.15
N ALA A 123 6.02 -2.48 -0.87
CA ALA A 123 4.81 -1.80 -0.40
C ALA A 123 4.72 -0.37 -0.95
N ASP A 124 5.80 0.40 -0.89
CA ASP A 124 5.82 1.76 -1.43
C ASP A 124 5.69 1.78 -2.95
N ILE A 125 6.29 0.81 -3.66
CA ILE A 125 6.13 0.71 -5.12
C ILE A 125 4.68 0.39 -5.48
N LEU A 126 3.99 -0.48 -4.74
CA LEU A 126 2.57 -0.76 -4.93
C LEU A 126 1.71 0.50 -4.71
N VAL A 127 1.99 1.28 -3.67
CA VAL A 127 1.28 2.54 -3.39
C VAL A 127 1.52 3.57 -4.50
N ILE A 128 2.78 3.80 -4.88
CA ILE A 128 3.17 4.75 -5.93
C ILE A 128 2.55 4.34 -7.27
N ALA A 129 2.64 3.06 -7.64
CA ALA A 129 2.05 2.54 -8.88
C ALA A 129 0.54 2.74 -8.90
N THR A 130 -0.15 2.42 -7.80
CA THR A 130 -1.61 2.62 -7.67
C THR A 130 -2.00 4.08 -7.86
N ARG A 131 -1.30 5.01 -7.18
CA ARG A 131 -1.52 6.45 -7.33
C ARG A 131 -1.39 6.88 -8.80
N ASP A 132 -0.33 6.43 -9.45
CA ASP A 132 -0.06 6.80 -10.84
C ASP A 132 -1.07 6.18 -11.80
N CYS A 133 -1.52 4.94 -11.56
CA CYS A 133 -2.60 4.29 -12.31
C CYS A 133 -3.89 5.11 -12.24
N VAL A 134 -4.32 5.51 -11.04
CA VAL A 134 -5.54 6.32 -10.85
C VAL A 134 -5.42 7.67 -11.58
N ALA A 135 -4.24 8.28 -11.58
CA ALA A 135 -3.99 9.53 -12.31
C ALA A 135 -4.07 9.38 -13.85
N ARG A 136 -4.13 8.16 -14.39
CA ARG A 136 -4.32 7.90 -15.83
C ARG A 136 -5.79 7.84 -16.26
N VAL A 137 -6.73 7.78 -15.33
CA VAL A 137 -8.17 7.83 -15.65
C VAL A 137 -8.50 9.22 -16.18
N LYS A 138 -8.99 9.30 -17.42
CA LYS A 138 -9.47 10.56 -18.01
C LYS A 138 -10.91 10.80 -17.58
N ASN A 139 -11.22 12.04 -17.18
CA ASN A 139 -12.59 12.55 -17.09
C ASN A 139 -13.14 12.86 -18.48
#